data_AF-A0A3N2ND75-F1
#
_entry.id   AF-A0A3N2ND75-F1
#
_cell.length_a   1.000
_cell.length_b   1.000
_cell.length_c   1.000
_cell.angle_alpha   90.00
_cell.angle_beta   90.00
_cell.angle_gamma   90.00
#
_symmetry.space_group_name_H-M   'P 1'
#
loop_
_entity.id
_entity.type
_entity.pdbx_description
1 polymer ?
#
loop_
_entity_poly.entity_id
_entity_poly.type
_entity_poly.pdbx_seq_one_letter_code
_entity_poly.pdbx_strand_id
1 'polypeptide(L)' 'MERTTITGNKALAEKLGVSSKTIQNWKKSGVLSIAILVEYGRTIIYDLDKVYECLHHKTAKRGRRTPV' A
#
# COMPACT_ATOMS: atom_id res chain seq x y z
N MET A 1 13.86 -7.15 14.61
CA MET A 1 12.57 -6.49 14.32
C MET A 1 11.76 -7.46 13.49
N GLU A 2 10.64 -7.95 14.01
CA GLU A 2 9.78 -8.94 13.36
C GLU A 2 9.15 -8.33 12.10
N ARG A 3 9.50 -8.85 10.93
CA ARG A 3 8.89 -8.43 9.66
C ARG A 3 7.50 -9.03 9.59
N THR A 4 6.48 -8.21 9.83
CA THR A 4 5.10 -8.68 9.70
C THR A 4 4.70 -8.59 8.23
N THR A 5 4.70 -9.73 7.55
CA THR A 5 4.30 -9.81 6.14
C THR A 5 2.84 -10.20 6.03
N ILE A 6 2.14 -9.63 5.04
CA ILE A 6 0.76 -9.96 4.73
C ILE A 6 0.62 -10.40 3.28
N THR A 7 -0.02 -11.54 3.10
CA THR A 7 -0.26 -12.12 1.78
C THR A 7 -1.63 -11.71 1.26
N GLY A 8 -1.62 -10.97 0.15
CA GLY A 8 -2.80 -10.64 -0.63
C GLY A 8 -3.48 -9.33 -0.23
N ASN A 9 -4.18 -8.75 -1.22
CA ASN A 9 -4.84 -7.46 -1.07
C ASN A 9 -5.98 -7.49 -0.03
N LYS A 10 -6.66 -8.64 0.11
CA LYS A 10 -7.78 -8.79 1.05
C LYS A 10 -7.28 -8.75 2.49
N ALA A 11 -6.27 -9.56 2.82
CA ALA A 11 -5.69 -9.57 4.15
C ALA A 11 -5.06 -8.21 4.52
N LEU A 12 -4.44 -7.52 3.56
CA LEU A 12 -3.90 -6.18 3.79
C LEU A 12 -5.01 -5.17 4.07
N ALA A 13 -6.12 -5.25 3.32
CA ALA A 13 -7.28 -4.40 3.50
C ALA A 13 -7.91 -4.60 4.89
N GLU A 14 -8.09 -5.85 5.32
CA GLU A 14 -8.61 -6.19 6.65
C GLU A 14 -7.71 -5.67 7.77
N LYS A 15 -6.38 -5.81 7.62
CA LYS A 15 -5.43 -5.32 8.63
C LYS A 15 -5.42 -3.81 8.77
N LEU A 16 -5.58 -3.08 7.66
CA LEU A 16 -5.59 -1.62 7.62
C LEU A 16 -6.98 -1.03 7.85
N GLY A 17 -8.04 -1.85 7.93
CA GLY A 17 -9.41 -1.38 8.04
C GLY A 17 -9.91 -0.60 6.82
N VAL A 18 -9.35 -0.86 5.64
CA VAL A 18 -9.75 -0.19 4.38
C VAL A 18 -10.39 -1.17 3.42
N SER A 19 -11.04 -0.67 2.36
CA SER A 19 -11.56 -1.57 1.32
C SER A 19 -10.43 -2.14 0.45
N SER A 20 -10.64 -3.35 -0.07
CA SER A 20 -9.75 -3.96 -1.07
C SER A 20 -9.62 -3.12 -2.35
N LYS A 21 -10.62 -2.30 -2.67
CA LYS A 21 -10.59 -1.34 -3.79
C LYS A 21 -9.60 -0.20 -3.52
N THR A 22 -9.48 0.23 -2.28
CA THR A 22 -8.48 1.22 -1.85
C THR A 22 -7.07 0.69 -2.05
N ILE A 23 -6.80 -0.55 -1.63
CA ILE A 23 -5.50 -1.21 -1.84
C ILE A 23 -5.18 -1.33 -3.33
N GLN A 24 -6.14 -1.74 -4.16
CA GLN A 24 -5.96 -1.77 -5.61
C GLN A 24 -5.64 -0.39 -6.19
N ASN A 25 -6.30 0.66 -5.72
CA ASN A 25 -6.02 2.02 -6.18
C ASN A 25 -4.61 2.48 -5.77
N TRP A 26 -4.17 2.15 -4.56
CA TRP A 26 -2.81 2.44 -4.11
C TRP A 26 -1.76 1.67 -4.91
N LYS A 27 -2.02 0.40 -5.22
CA LYS A 27 -1.17 -0.39 -6.13
C LYS A 27 -1.10 0.25 -7.52
N LYS A 28 -2.24 0.60 -8.13
CA LYS A 28 -2.29 1.28 -9.44
C LYS A 28 -1.60 2.64 -9.44
N SER A 29 -1.67 3.37 -8.32
CA SER A 29 -0.99 4.65 -8.15
C SER A 29 0.51 4.51 -7.84
N GLY A 30 1.03 3.28 -7.72
CA GLY A 30 2.44 3.01 -7.39
C GLY A 30 2.81 3.27 -5.92
N VAL A 31 1.84 3.56 -5.05
CA VAL A 31 2.08 3.91 -3.64
C VAL A 31 2.65 2.74 -2.86
N LEU A 32 2.15 1.54 -3.13
CA LEU A 32 2.57 0.32 -2.44
C LEU A 32 3.74 -0.38 -3.14
N SER A 33 4.26 0.15 -4.25
CA SER A 33 5.26 -0.55 -5.06
C SER A 33 6.53 -0.88 -4.27
N ILE A 34 6.94 -0.02 -3.33
CA ILE A 34 8.12 -0.26 -2.47
C ILE A 34 7.82 -1.21 -1.31
N ALA A 35 6.54 -1.41 -0.98
CA ALA A 35 6.07 -2.29 0.09
C ALA A 35 5.73 -3.71 -0.40
N ILE A 36 5.69 -3.92 -1.72
CA ILE A 36 5.55 -5.25 -2.32
C ILE A 36 6.91 -5.96 -2.21
N LEU A 37 6.96 -7.04 -1.44
CA LEU A 37 8.14 -7.90 -1.35
C LEU A 37 8.19 -8.89 -2.51
N VAL A 38 7.04 -9.48 -2.85
CA VAL A 38 6.92 -10.50 -3.90
C VAL A 38 5.60 -10.30 -4.62
N GLU A 39 5.64 -10.33 -5.95
CA GLU A 39 4.47 -10.40 -6.80
C GLU A 39 4.62 -11.58 -7.76
N TYR A 40 3.82 -12.62 -7.55
CA TYR A 40 3.82 -13.81 -8.40
C TYR A 40 2.39 -14.19 -8.80
N GLY A 41 2.04 -13.85 -10.04
CA GLY A 41 0.71 -14.10 -10.60
C GLY A 41 -0.39 -13.42 -9.77
N ARG A 42 -1.18 -14.22 -9.05
CA ARG A 42 -2.27 -13.73 -8.17
C ARG A 42 -1.85 -13.51 -6.73
N THR A 43 -0.65 -13.94 -6.34
CA THR A 43 -0.14 -13.85 -4.98
C THR A 43 0.75 -12.63 -4.87
N ILE A 44 0.45 -11.75 -3.91
CA ILE A 44 1.24 -10.57 -3.60
C ILE A 44 1.56 -10.61 -2.12
N ILE A 45 2.81 -10.41 -1.75
CA ILE A 45 3.25 -10.32 -0.36
C ILE A 45 3.66 -8.88 -0.08
N TYR A 46 3.03 -8.31 0.94
CA TYR A 46 3.29 -6.96 1.40
C TYR A 46 4.07 -7.01 2.71
N ASP A 47 5.01 -6.08 2.87
CA ASP A 47 5.64 -5.80 4.15
C ASP A 47 4.85 -4.70 4.88
N LEU A 48 4.27 -5.00 6.04
CA LEU A 48 3.42 -4.03 6.74
C LEU A 48 4.18 -2.77 7.15
N ASP A 49 5.43 -2.90 7.57
CA ASP A 49 6.24 -1.78 8.03
C ASP A 49 6.41 -0.78 6.89
N LYS A 50 6.81 -1.27 5.70
CA LYS A 50 6.88 -0.44 4.49
C LYS A 50 5.53 0.08 4.04
N VAL A 51 4.43 -0.66 4.23
CA VAL A 51 3.09 -0.14 3.92
C VAL A 51 2.79 1.07 4.81
N TYR A 52 3.06 1.00 6.11
CA TYR A 52 2.89 2.15 7.01
C TYR A 52 3.81 3.32 6.61
N GLU A 53 5.06 3.06 6.25
CA GLU A 53 5.96 4.11 5.74
C GLU A 53 5.39 4.78 4.48
N CYS A 54 4.89 4.00 3.51
CA CYS A 54 4.28 4.52 2.28
C CYS A 54 3.06 5.41 2.58
N LEU A 55 2.23 4.98 3.52
CA LEU A 55 1.03 5.72 3.90
C LEU A 55 1.37 6.99 4.68
N HIS A 56 2.37 6.93 5.56
CA HIS A 56 2.85 8.08 6.33
C HIS A 56 3.50 9.14 5.42
N HIS A 57 4.28 8.71 4.42
CA HIS A 57 4.93 9.62 3.47
C HIS A 57 3.92 10.32 2.52
N LYS A 58 2.74 9.73 2.30
CA LYS A 58 1.74 10.26 1.37
C LYS A 58 1.00 11.50 1.91
N THR A 59 1.02 11.72 3.22
CA THR A 59 0.47 12.95 3.84
C THR A 59 1.18 14.22 3.37
N ALA A 60 2.36 14.12 2.74
CA ALA A 60 3.16 15.26 2.29
C ALA A 60 2.85 15.78 0.86
N LYS A 61 1.96 15.14 0.07
CA LYS A 61 1.58 15.65 -1.27
C LYS A 61 0.09 15.93 -1.43
N ARG A 62 -0.49 16.69 -0.49
CA ARG A 62 -1.70 17.49 -0.75
C ARG A 62 -1.26 18.87 -1.24
N GLY A 63 -0.84 18.93 -2.50
CA GLY A 63 -0.29 20.15 -3.10
C GLY A 63 -0.30 20.14 -4.62
N ARG A 64 -1.40 19.71 -5.25
CA ARG A 64 -1.69 20.12 -6.63
C ARG A 64 -2.74 21.22 -6.56
N ARG A 65 -2.30 22.45 -6.27
CA ARG A 65 -3.06 23.65 -6.64
C ARG A 65 -3.05 23.70 -8.16
N THR A 66 -4.23 23.57 -8.75
CA THR A 66 -4.49 23.93 -10.15
C THR A 66 -4.06 25.39 -10.38
N PRO A 67 -3.33 25.71 -11.45
CA PRO A 67 -3.20 27.10 -11.86
C PRO A 67 -4.60 27.58 -12.30
N VAL A 68 -5.03 28.69 -11.71
CA VAL A 68 -6.21 29.48 -12.15
C VAL A 68 -5.84 30.34 -13.34
#